data_AF-A0A955N9V1-F1
#
_entry.id   AF-A0A955N9V1-F1
#
_cell.length_a   1.000
_cell.length_b   1.000
_cell.length_c   1.000
_cell.angle_alpha   90.00
_cell.angle_beta   90.00
_cell.angle_gamma   90.00
#
_symmetry.space_group_name_H-M   'P 1'
#
loop_
_entity.id
_entity.type
_entity.pdbx_description
1 polymer ?
#
loop_
_entity_poly.entity_id
_entity_poly.type
_entity_poly.pdbx_seq_one_letter_code
_entity_poly.pdbx_strand_id
1 'polypeptide(L)'
;QEEIQEGTLMVDLEGETVGQVNGLSIYQLGDYAFGRPCRITARTFVGNEGVIDIQREAELAGEIHSKGVMTLAGFLGGKFAESRPFALSATLTFEQTYSEVEGDSAAVAELVAIISSLAEVPVRQSLAVTGSVNQLGEIQPIGGVNEKIEGFFESCKKRGLTGKQGVLIPAKNIRHLALQHEVVDAAEAGQFTVYGVHTIEEVLELLTGMPAGEIQPDGQYPPNTIFGRAAQRLSEMAQIVAEWGDHRSLETTHNSKSPAPRTGN
;
A
#
# COMPACT_ATOMS: atom_id res chain seq x y z
N GLN A 1 1.35 -8.25 21.46
CA GLN A 1 0.50 -7.07 21.71
C GLN A 1 1.03 -6.15 22.81
N GLU A 2 1.71 -6.65 23.84
CA GLU A 2 2.32 -5.80 24.89
C GLU A 2 3.36 -4.83 24.33
N GLU A 3 4.25 -5.29 23.44
CA GLU A 3 5.23 -4.41 22.79
C GLU A 3 4.59 -3.26 22.01
N ILE A 4 3.38 -3.44 21.46
CA ILE A 4 2.62 -2.36 20.81
C ILE A 4 2.10 -1.41 21.88
N GLN A 5 1.51 -1.91 22.96
CA GLN A 5 1.02 -1.08 24.05
C GLN A 5 2.12 -0.22 24.68
N GLU A 6 3.31 -0.80 24.87
CA GLU A 6 4.50 -0.13 25.42
C GLU A 6 5.17 0.83 24.42
N GLY A 7 4.84 0.73 23.13
CA GLY A 7 5.39 1.57 22.06
C GLY A 7 6.72 1.08 21.48
N THR A 8 7.23 -0.07 21.92
CA THR A 8 8.43 -0.73 21.37
C THR A 8 8.20 -1.17 19.92
N LEU A 9 7.01 -1.71 19.63
CA LEU A 9 6.56 -1.93 18.26
C LEU A 9 5.71 -0.74 17.79
N MET A 10 6.15 -0.12 16.71
CA MET A 10 5.53 1.04 16.10
C MET A 10 4.32 0.62 15.27
N VAL A 11 3.16 0.63 15.90
CA VAL A 11 1.85 0.47 15.24
C VAL A 11 0.93 1.56 15.75
N ASP A 12 0.38 2.34 14.83
CA ASP A 12 -0.59 3.38 15.15
C ASP A 12 -1.99 2.74 15.05
N LEU A 13 -2.84 2.97 16.05
CA LEU A 13 -4.20 2.42 16.12
C LEU A 13 -5.28 3.51 16.05
N GLU A 14 -4.83 4.75 15.84
CA GLU A 14 -5.62 5.98 15.79
C GLU A 14 -4.88 7.01 14.93
N GLY A 15 -5.60 8.05 14.48
CA GLY A 15 -5.05 9.08 13.62
C GLY A 15 -4.99 8.67 12.15
N GLU A 16 -4.35 9.50 11.34
CA GLU A 16 -4.23 9.30 9.90
C GLU A 16 -2.83 9.67 9.41
N THR A 17 -2.27 8.89 8.50
CA THR A 17 -0.89 9.05 8.01
C THR A 17 -0.80 8.75 6.52
N VAL A 18 -0.09 9.59 5.76
CA VAL A 18 0.16 9.37 4.32
C VAL A 18 1.18 8.24 4.14
N GLY A 19 0.89 7.32 3.22
CA GLY A 19 1.80 6.25 2.82
C GLY A 19 2.02 5.19 3.90
N GLN A 20 1.18 5.13 4.94
CA GLN A 20 1.28 4.15 6.02
C GLN A 20 -0.04 3.40 6.19
N VAL A 21 0.03 2.07 6.26
CA VAL A 21 -1.14 1.19 6.40
C VAL A 21 -0.85 0.10 7.42
N ASN A 22 -1.85 -0.25 8.22
CA ASN A 22 -1.80 -1.44 9.08
C ASN A 22 -2.17 -2.69 8.26
N GLY A 23 -1.16 -3.46 7.86
CA GLY A 23 -1.34 -4.82 7.37
C GLY A 23 -1.54 -5.80 8.51
N LEU A 24 -1.91 -7.05 8.20
CA LEU A 24 -2.07 -8.12 9.19
C LEU A 24 -1.29 -9.36 8.77
N SER A 25 -0.39 -9.81 9.64
CA SER A 25 0.39 -11.03 9.49
C SER A 25 0.01 -12.06 10.55
N ILE A 26 0.37 -13.31 10.31
CA ILE A 26 0.22 -14.42 11.26
C ILE A 26 1.61 -14.80 11.72
N TYR A 27 1.78 -14.90 13.04
CA TYR A 27 2.99 -15.42 13.67
C TYR A 27 2.69 -16.79 14.24
N GLN A 28 3.63 -17.71 14.05
CA GLN A 28 3.54 -19.08 14.53
C GLN A 28 4.63 -19.31 15.58
N LEU A 29 4.21 -19.69 16.79
CA LEU A 29 5.10 -20.00 17.91
C LEU A 29 4.80 -21.43 18.38
N GLY A 30 5.56 -22.39 17.85
CA GLY A 30 5.25 -23.81 18.03
C GLY A 30 3.88 -24.16 17.48
N ASP A 31 3.01 -24.72 18.32
CA ASP A 31 1.66 -25.12 17.93
C ASP A 31 0.62 -23.97 18.00
N TYR A 32 1.05 -22.77 18.42
CA TYR A 32 0.18 -21.61 18.54
C TYR A 32 0.36 -20.64 17.38
N ALA A 33 -0.73 -20.17 16.79
CA ALA A 33 -0.72 -19.13 15.77
C ALA A 33 -1.56 -17.93 16.23
N PHE A 34 -1.06 -16.73 16.00
CA PHE A 34 -1.79 -15.50 16.33
C PHE A 34 -1.56 -14.41 15.28
N GLY A 35 -2.56 -13.57 15.07
CA GLY A 35 -2.42 -12.40 14.20
C GLY A 35 -1.74 -11.23 14.91
N ARG A 36 -1.01 -10.42 14.14
CA ARG A 36 -0.41 -9.18 14.63
C ARG A 36 -0.49 -8.12 13.53
N PRO A 37 -0.83 -6.86 13.87
CA PRO A 37 -0.69 -5.78 12.91
C PRO A 37 0.78 -5.51 12.61
N CYS A 38 1.05 -5.27 11.33
CA CYS A 38 2.34 -4.80 10.85
C CYS A 38 2.15 -3.42 10.22
N ARG A 39 3.09 -2.51 10.50
CA ARG A 39 3.14 -1.21 9.85
C ARG A 39 3.80 -1.41 8.49
N ILE A 40 3.06 -1.12 7.43
CA ILE A 40 3.56 -1.13 6.06
C ILE A 40 3.67 0.32 5.61
N THR A 41 4.81 0.70 5.06
CA THR A 41 5.05 2.05 4.55
C THR A 41 5.42 2.02 3.07
N ALA A 42 4.99 3.05 2.34
CA ALA A 42 5.45 3.32 1.00
C ALA A 42 5.87 4.77 0.83
N ARG A 43 6.87 5.00 -0.02
CA ARG A 43 7.27 6.33 -0.47
C ARG A 43 7.38 6.37 -1.98
N THR A 44 6.78 7.38 -2.58
CA THR A 44 6.77 7.59 -4.03
C THR A 44 7.56 8.85 -4.39
N PHE A 45 8.40 8.76 -5.40
CA PHE A 45 9.23 9.85 -5.88
C PHE A 45 9.47 9.75 -7.39
N VAL A 46 9.97 10.83 -7.98
CA VAL A 46 10.31 10.88 -9.41
C VAL A 46 11.43 9.88 -9.70
N GLY A 47 11.18 8.95 -10.61
CA GLY A 47 12.14 7.91 -10.99
C GLY A 47 11.55 6.94 -12.02
N ASN A 48 12.31 5.94 -12.44
CA ASN A 48 11.89 4.97 -13.46
C ASN A 48 12.08 3.51 -13.00
N GLU A 49 12.24 3.28 -11.70
CA GLU A 49 12.52 1.94 -11.16
C GLU A 49 11.25 1.12 -10.91
N GLY A 50 10.07 1.76 -10.94
CA GLY A 50 8.81 1.11 -10.62
C GLY A 50 8.68 0.84 -9.13
N VAL A 51 8.06 -0.28 -8.77
CA VAL A 51 7.87 -0.68 -7.37
C VAL A 51 9.09 -1.47 -6.89
N ILE A 52 9.72 -0.96 -5.83
CA ILE A 52 10.88 -1.53 -5.16
C ILE A 52 10.41 -2.07 -3.80
N ASP A 53 10.39 -3.40 -3.68
CA ASP A 53 10.12 -4.09 -2.43
C ASP A 53 11.42 -4.24 -1.64
N ILE A 54 11.52 -3.54 -0.51
CA ILE A 54 12.70 -3.54 0.35
C ILE A 54 12.92 -4.93 0.97
N GLN A 55 11.87 -5.69 1.27
CA GLN A 55 12.01 -7.06 1.78
C GLN A 55 12.66 -7.94 0.72
N ARG A 56 12.27 -7.81 -0.56
CA ARG A 56 12.90 -8.56 -1.65
C ARG A 56 14.37 -8.18 -1.85
N GLU A 57 14.68 -6.89 -1.87
CA GLU A 57 16.07 -6.43 -2.04
C GLU A 57 16.96 -6.79 -0.85
N ALA A 58 16.38 -7.01 0.33
CA ALA A 58 17.08 -7.47 1.53
C ALA A 58 17.12 -9.00 1.70
N GLU A 59 16.66 -9.77 0.71
CA GLU A 59 16.54 -11.24 0.79
C GLU A 59 15.66 -11.73 1.96
N LEU A 60 14.65 -10.93 2.32
CA LEU A 60 13.64 -11.22 3.34
C LEU A 60 12.24 -11.45 2.75
N ALA A 61 12.09 -11.45 1.43
CA ALA A 61 10.83 -11.78 0.76
C ALA A 61 10.85 -13.21 0.23
N GLY A 62 9.76 -13.93 0.49
CA GLY A 62 9.45 -15.18 -0.17
C GLY A 62 8.94 -15.00 -1.62
N GLU A 63 8.74 -16.11 -2.32
CA GLU A 63 8.38 -16.12 -3.74
C GLU A 63 6.94 -15.64 -4.00
N ILE A 64 6.00 -16.02 -3.12
CA ILE A 64 4.59 -15.65 -3.28
C ILE A 64 4.43 -14.16 -2.95
N HIS A 65 5.15 -13.67 -1.94
CA HIS A 65 5.22 -12.24 -1.63
C HIS A 65 5.74 -11.44 -2.83
N SER A 66 6.91 -11.84 -3.36
CA SER A 66 7.53 -11.18 -4.52
C SER A 66 6.59 -11.16 -5.74
N LYS A 67 5.86 -12.24 -5.99
CA LYS A 67 4.81 -12.31 -7.03
C LYS A 67 3.66 -11.33 -6.74
N GLY A 68 3.25 -11.20 -5.48
CA GLY A 68 2.24 -10.25 -5.02
C GLY A 68 2.64 -8.83 -5.43
N VAL A 69 3.85 -8.39 -5.08
CA VAL A 69 4.35 -7.04 -5.43
C VAL A 69 4.39 -6.81 -6.94
N MET A 70 4.84 -7.80 -7.73
CA MET A 70 4.81 -7.69 -9.20
C MET A 70 3.37 -7.56 -9.75
N THR A 71 2.39 -8.17 -9.09
CA THR A 71 0.97 -8.03 -9.43
C THR A 71 0.49 -6.61 -9.17
N LEU A 72 0.95 -5.98 -8.07
CA LEU A 72 0.66 -4.58 -7.77
C LEU A 72 1.24 -3.62 -8.81
N ALA A 73 2.47 -3.87 -9.24
CA ALA A 73 3.10 -3.10 -10.31
C ALA A 73 2.29 -3.20 -11.62
N GLY A 74 1.79 -4.40 -11.94
CA GLY A 74 0.88 -4.62 -13.08
C GLY A 74 -0.45 -3.84 -12.95
N PHE A 75 -1.05 -3.83 -11.76
CA PHE A 75 -2.25 -3.01 -11.49
C PHE A 75 -1.96 -1.51 -11.70
N LEU A 76 -0.88 -0.98 -11.12
CA LEU A 76 -0.54 0.45 -11.24
C LEU A 76 -0.28 0.85 -12.69
N GLY A 77 0.42 -0.01 -13.45
CA GLY A 77 0.61 0.14 -14.88
C GLY A 77 -0.73 0.15 -15.62
N GLY A 78 -1.59 -0.84 -15.42
CA GLY A 78 -2.89 -0.91 -16.09
C GLY A 78 -3.85 0.22 -15.71
N LYS A 79 -3.77 0.72 -14.47
CA LYS A 79 -4.68 1.76 -13.93
C LYS A 79 -4.32 3.17 -14.37
N PHE A 80 -3.02 3.46 -14.56
CA PHE A 80 -2.52 4.81 -14.79
C PHE A 80 -1.63 4.97 -16.03
N ALA A 81 -1.03 3.89 -16.55
CA ALA A 81 -0.17 3.97 -17.73
C ALA A 81 -1.00 3.86 -19.01
N GLU A 82 -1.58 4.98 -19.43
CA GLU A 82 -2.14 5.12 -20.77
C GLU A 82 -1.06 5.60 -21.78
N SER A 83 -1.00 6.91 -22.05
CA SER A 83 -0.21 7.51 -23.13
C SER A 83 1.06 8.25 -22.65
N ARG A 84 1.40 8.15 -21.35
CA ARG A 84 2.50 8.91 -20.74
C ARG A 84 3.57 7.97 -20.14
N PRO A 85 4.85 8.39 -20.12
CA PRO A 85 5.90 7.66 -19.43
C PRO A 85 5.54 7.46 -17.96
N PHE A 86 5.64 6.23 -17.48
CA PHE A 86 5.40 5.89 -16.08
C PHE A 86 6.64 6.26 -15.23
N ALA A 87 6.77 7.56 -14.94
CA ALA A 87 7.89 8.15 -14.20
C ALA A 87 7.73 8.02 -12.68
N LEU A 88 7.54 6.79 -12.20
CA LEU A 88 7.40 6.47 -10.79
C LEU A 88 8.52 5.54 -10.30
N SER A 89 9.16 5.92 -9.20
CA SER A 89 9.80 5.00 -8.27
C SER A 89 9.00 4.98 -6.96
N ALA A 90 8.67 3.79 -6.46
CA ALA A 90 7.93 3.58 -5.22
C ALA A 90 8.66 2.55 -4.36
N THR A 91 9.15 2.94 -3.18
CA THR A 91 9.74 2.00 -2.22
C THR A 91 8.68 1.54 -1.23
N LEU A 92 8.64 0.26 -0.93
CA LEU A 92 7.69 -0.39 -0.03
C LEU A 92 8.45 -1.17 1.04
N THR A 93 8.02 -1.07 2.31
CA THR A 93 8.61 -1.86 3.39
C THR A 93 7.62 -2.26 4.48
N PHE A 94 7.87 -3.43 5.08
CA PHE A 94 7.31 -3.85 6.36
C PHE A 94 8.22 -3.35 7.48
N GLU A 95 7.73 -2.39 8.25
CA GLU A 95 8.50 -1.76 9.31
C GLU A 95 8.69 -2.70 10.51
N GLN A 96 9.91 -2.72 11.05
CA GLN A 96 10.32 -3.58 12.17
C GLN A 96 10.05 -5.08 11.95
N THR A 97 10.03 -5.53 10.68
CA THR A 97 10.01 -6.94 10.31
C THR A 97 11.41 -7.41 9.95
N TYR A 98 11.97 -8.31 10.76
CA TYR A 98 13.34 -8.83 10.62
C TYR A 98 13.40 -10.31 10.22
N SER A 99 12.23 -10.94 10.04
CA SER A 99 12.08 -12.29 9.54
C SER A 99 11.57 -12.27 8.10
N GLU A 100 11.62 -13.43 7.44
CA GLU A 100 11.01 -13.60 6.13
C GLU A 100 9.52 -13.18 6.11
N VAL A 101 9.13 -12.50 5.04
CA VAL A 101 7.75 -12.15 4.68
C VAL A 101 7.32 -13.01 3.49
N GLU A 102 6.29 -13.82 3.68
CA GLU A 102 5.79 -14.74 2.66
C GLU A 102 4.26 -14.71 2.57
N GLY A 103 3.75 -15.00 1.36
CA GLY A 103 2.35 -14.93 1.00
C GLY A 103 1.94 -13.58 0.40
N ASP A 104 0.76 -13.54 -0.20
CA ASP A 104 0.20 -12.37 -0.91
C ASP A 104 -0.88 -11.64 -0.10
N SER A 105 -1.08 -12.01 1.15
CA SER A 105 -2.20 -11.50 1.97
C SER A 105 -2.07 -10.05 2.45
N ALA A 106 -0.92 -9.42 2.16
CA ALA A 106 -0.64 -8.00 2.43
C ALA A 106 -0.78 -7.12 1.17
N ALA A 107 -0.99 -7.70 -0.01
CA ALA A 107 -0.97 -6.99 -1.30
C ALA A 107 -1.93 -5.80 -1.34
N VAL A 108 -3.10 -5.92 -0.71
CA VAL A 108 -4.04 -4.79 -0.58
C VAL A 108 -3.45 -3.65 0.25
N ALA A 109 -2.84 -3.94 1.40
CA ALA A 109 -2.25 -2.93 2.27
C ALA A 109 -1.10 -2.19 1.57
N GLU A 110 -0.25 -2.95 0.87
CA GLU A 110 0.88 -2.44 0.11
C GLU A 110 0.43 -1.52 -1.03
N LEU A 111 -0.59 -1.93 -1.79
CA LEU A 111 -1.15 -1.12 -2.86
C LEU A 111 -1.77 0.19 -2.34
N VAL A 112 -2.50 0.12 -1.22
CA VAL A 112 -3.04 1.32 -0.55
C VAL A 112 -1.92 2.24 -0.10
N ALA A 113 -0.84 1.73 0.48
CA ALA A 113 0.29 2.54 0.92
C ALA A 113 0.91 3.31 -0.26
N ILE A 114 1.13 2.64 -1.39
CA ILE A 114 1.69 3.26 -2.60
C ILE A 114 0.74 4.35 -3.13
N ILE A 115 -0.55 4.05 -3.27
CA ILE A 115 -1.54 5.00 -3.80
C ILE A 115 -1.71 6.19 -2.85
N SER A 116 -1.73 5.96 -1.53
CA SER A 116 -1.78 6.99 -0.51
C SER A 116 -0.57 7.93 -0.60
N SER A 117 0.64 7.38 -0.70
CA SER A 117 1.87 8.16 -0.89
C SER A 117 1.82 8.97 -2.20
N LEU A 118 1.36 8.35 -3.29
CA LEU A 118 1.29 8.99 -4.60
C LEU A 118 0.26 10.12 -4.66
N ALA A 119 -0.90 9.94 -4.02
CA ALA A 119 -1.98 10.92 -4.00
C ALA A 119 -1.85 11.97 -2.89
N GLU A 120 -0.88 11.81 -1.98
CA GLU A 120 -0.73 12.58 -0.74
C GLU A 120 -2.03 12.60 0.08
N VAL A 121 -2.70 11.44 0.18
CA VAL A 121 -3.95 11.29 0.94
C VAL A 121 -3.71 10.43 2.16
N PRO A 122 -4.03 10.90 3.38
CA PRO A 122 -3.76 10.14 4.59
C PRO A 122 -4.69 8.93 4.73
N VAL A 123 -4.17 7.86 5.34
CA VAL A 123 -4.90 6.61 5.63
C VAL A 123 -5.21 6.55 7.12
N ARG A 124 -6.43 6.15 7.48
CA ARG A 124 -6.89 5.92 8.86
C ARG A 124 -6.15 4.76 9.49
N GLN A 125 -5.39 5.06 10.54
CA GLN A 125 -4.64 4.05 11.29
C GLN A 125 -5.53 3.31 12.30
N SER A 126 -6.78 3.74 12.51
CA SER A 126 -7.77 2.95 13.25
C SER A 126 -8.21 1.70 12.51
N LEU A 127 -7.97 1.62 11.20
CA LEU A 127 -8.35 0.48 10.39
C LEU A 127 -7.11 -0.32 10.00
N ALA A 128 -7.22 -1.64 10.05
CA ALA A 128 -6.28 -2.56 9.41
C ALA A 128 -6.91 -3.21 8.19
N VAL A 129 -6.08 -3.72 7.29
CA VAL A 129 -6.55 -4.41 6.08
C VAL A 129 -5.73 -5.66 5.81
N THR A 130 -6.40 -6.71 5.35
CA THR A 130 -5.75 -7.91 4.80
C THR A 130 -6.50 -8.36 3.57
N GLY A 131 -5.77 -8.93 2.63
CA GLY A 131 -6.31 -9.37 1.35
C GLY A 131 -5.21 -9.48 0.32
N SER A 132 -5.36 -10.45 -0.58
CA SER A 132 -4.64 -10.44 -1.84
C SER A 132 -5.43 -9.61 -2.87
N VAL A 133 -4.78 -9.18 -3.94
CA VAL A 133 -5.42 -8.39 -5.01
C VAL A 133 -4.82 -8.78 -6.36
N ASN A 134 -5.67 -8.94 -7.37
CA ASN A 134 -5.21 -9.22 -8.73
C ASN A 134 -4.96 -7.93 -9.53
N GLN A 135 -4.46 -8.06 -10.76
CA GLN A 135 -4.15 -6.90 -11.62
C GLN A 135 -5.37 -6.06 -12.01
N LEU A 136 -6.60 -6.57 -11.82
CA LEU A 136 -7.84 -5.85 -12.09
C LEU A 136 -8.38 -5.12 -10.85
N GLY A 137 -7.70 -5.22 -9.70
CA GLY A 137 -8.13 -4.60 -8.45
C GLY A 137 -9.16 -5.41 -7.66
N GLU A 138 -9.41 -6.67 -8.04
CA GLU A 138 -10.35 -7.53 -7.32
C GLU A 138 -9.70 -8.16 -6.08
N ILE A 139 -10.36 -8.05 -4.93
CA ILE A 139 -9.84 -8.57 -3.67
C ILE A 139 -10.04 -10.09 -3.58
N GLN A 140 -8.97 -10.78 -3.20
CA GLN A 140 -8.87 -12.24 -3.17
C GLN A 140 -8.78 -12.78 -1.74
N PRO A 141 -9.33 -13.98 -1.49
CA PRO A 141 -9.40 -14.54 -0.16
C PRO A 141 -8.01 -14.89 0.39
N ILE A 142 -7.90 -14.88 1.71
CA ILE A 142 -6.67 -15.14 2.45
C ILE A 142 -6.87 -16.23 3.50
N GLY A 143 -5.76 -16.81 3.98
CA GLY A 143 -5.73 -17.72 5.13
C GLY A 143 -5.67 -16.98 6.48
N GLY A 144 -6.15 -17.64 7.53
CA GLY A 144 -6.11 -17.19 8.92
C GLY A 144 -6.79 -15.84 9.18
N VAL A 145 -7.97 -15.66 8.59
CA VAL A 145 -8.74 -14.41 8.71
C VAL A 145 -9.17 -14.12 10.15
N ASN A 146 -9.49 -15.15 10.94
CA ASN A 146 -9.93 -15.00 12.33
C ASN A 146 -8.78 -14.50 13.20
N GLU A 147 -7.62 -15.16 13.11
CA GLU A 147 -6.42 -14.83 13.86
C GLU A 147 -5.97 -13.40 13.58
N LYS A 148 -6.05 -12.97 12.31
CA LYS A 148 -5.73 -11.61 11.88
C LYS A 148 -6.67 -10.56 12.48
N ILE A 149 -7.98 -10.80 12.42
CA ILE A 149 -8.99 -9.89 13.00
C ILE A 149 -8.79 -9.80 14.52
N GLU A 150 -8.68 -10.94 15.19
CA GLU A 150 -8.52 -11.05 16.64
C GLU A 150 -7.21 -10.40 17.11
N GLY A 151 -6.13 -10.55 16.35
CA GLY A 151 -4.85 -9.90 16.63
C GLY A 151 -4.91 -8.38 16.60
N PHE A 152 -5.61 -7.80 15.61
CA PHE A 152 -5.81 -6.35 15.55
C PHE A 152 -6.75 -5.87 16.65
N PHE A 153 -7.85 -6.59 16.88
CA PHE A 153 -8.80 -6.28 17.95
C PHE A 153 -8.12 -6.24 19.32
N GLU A 154 -7.32 -7.26 19.66
CA GLU A 154 -6.60 -7.32 20.94
C GLU A 154 -5.61 -6.14 21.09
N SER A 155 -4.95 -5.74 20.00
CA SER A 155 -4.07 -4.55 20.00
C SER A 155 -4.86 -3.27 20.30
N CYS A 156 -6.02 -3.11 19.66
CA CYS A 156 -6.92 -1.97 19.87
C CYS A 156 -7.48 -1.95 21.28
N LYS A 157 -7.96 -3.10 21.77
CA LYS A 157 -8.51 -3.26 23.12
C LYS A 157 -7.47 -2.91 24.20
N LYS A 158 -6.22 -3.35 24.06
CA LYS A 158 -5.13 -3.02 25.00
C LYS A 158 -4.80 -1.52 25.06
N ARG A 159 -4.97 -0.80 23.95
CA ARG A 159 -4.81 0.67 23.92
C ARG A 159 -6.11 1.45 24.21
N GLY A 160 -7.26 0.78 24.17
CA GLY A 160 -8.59 1.35 24.35
C GLY A 160 -9.38 1.39 23.04
N LEU A 161 -10.58 0.80 23.04
CA LEU A 161 -11.51 0.89 21.91
C LEU A 161 -12.13 2.28 21.85
N THR A 162 -12.12 2.88 20.66
CA THR A 162 -12.67 4.21 20.38
C THR A 162 -13.99 4.15 19.60
N GLY A 163 -14.38 2.96 19.12
CA GLY A 163 -15.53 2.79 18.21
C GLY A 163 -15.22 3.08 16.74
N LYS A 164 -13.98 3.47 16.42
CA LYS A 164 -13.52 3.70 15.04
C LYS A 164 -12.63 2.59 14.51
N GLN A 165 -12.24 1.64 15.37
CA GLN A 165 -11.33 0.59 14.97
C GLN A 165 -12.05 -0.53 14.21
N GLY A 166 -11.32 -1.17 13.30
CA GLY A 166 -11.90 -2.23 12.50
C GLY A 166 -10.92 -2.86 11.53
N VAL A 167 -11.37 -3.90 10.85
CA VAL A 167 -10.58 -4.64 9.88
C VAL A 167 -11.33 -4.78 8.57
N LEU A 168 -10.67 -4.44 7.47
CA LEU A 168 -11.11 -4.73 6.11
C LEU A 168 -10.58 -6.10 5.70
N ILE A 169 -11.49 -6.98 5.28
CA ILE A 169 -11.19 -8.34 4.82
C ILE A 169 -11.81 -8.61 3.45
N PRO A 170 -11.30 -9.60 2.69
CA PRO A 170 -11.97 -10.01 1.46
C PRO A 170 -13.40 -10.45 1.77
N ALA A 171 -14.39 -9.95 1.03
CA ALA A 171 -15.79 -10.33 1.21
C ALA A 171 -15.99 -11.86 1.07
N LYS A 172 -15.16 -12.51 0.24
CA LYS A 172 -15.10 -13.97 0.07
C LYS A 172 -14.68 -14.74 1.34
N ASN A 173 -14.07 -14.06 2.32
CA ASN A 173 -13.72 -14.62 3.62
C ASN A 173 -14.84 -14.54 4.68
N ILE A 174 -15.93 -13.80 4.44
CA ILE A 174 -17.03 -13.67 5.43
C ILE A 174 -17.56 -15.04 5.88
N ARG A 175 -17.72 -15.98 4.95
CA ARG A 175 -18.16 -17.35 5.25
C ARG A 175 -17.18 -18.18 6.09
N HIS A 176 -15.96 -17.71 6.29
CA HIS A 176 -14.92 -18.38 7.09
C HIS A 176 -14.79 -17.78 8.50
N LEU A 177 -15.59 -16.75 8.82
CA LEU A 177 -15.55 -16.10 10.12
C LEU A 177 -16.08 -17.03 11.22
N ALA A 178 -15.28 -17.21 12.24
CA ALA A 178 -15.55 -17.95 13.47
C ALA A 178 -14.85 -17.23 14.63
N LEU A 179 -15.18 -15.95 14.79
CA LEU A 179 -14.51 -15.04 15.71
C LEU A 179 -14.85 -15.35 17.16
N GLN A 180 -13.91 -15.07 18.07
CA GLN A 180 -14.15 -15.07 19.51
C GLN A 180 -15.34 -14.18 19.89
N HIS A 181 -16.10 -14.60 20.90
CA HIS A 181 -17.33 -13.92 21.33
C HIS A 181 -17.07 -12.44 21.68
N GLU A 182 -15.95 -12.13 22.30
CA GLU A 182 -15.60 -10.75 22.65
C GLU A 182 -15.48 -9.82 21.42
N VAL A 183 -14.98 -10.32 20.29
CA VAL A 183 -14.93 -9.54 19.04
C VAL A 183 -16.34 -9.30 18.51
N VAL A 184 -17.21 -10.32 18.61
CA VAL A 184 -18.62 -10.23 18.22
C VAL A 184 -19.36 -9.21 19.10
N ASP A 185 -19.19 -9.29 20.42
CA ASP A 185 -19.82 -8.37 21.38
C ASP A 185 -19.39 -6.92 21.13
N ALA A 186 -18.10 -6.69 20.88
CA ALA A 186 -17.58 -5.36 20.55
C ALA A 186 -18.13 -4.85 19.21
N ALA A 187 -18.34 -5.74 18.23
CA ALA A 187 -18.95 -5.37 16.96
C ALA A 187 -20.44 -5.02 17.11
N GLU A 188 -21.20 -5.80 17.88
CA GLU A 188 -22.60 -5.53 18.19
C GLU A 188 -22.78 -4.22 18.98
N ALA A 189 -21.83 -3.91 19.87
CA ALA A 189 -21.78 -2.65 20.62
C ALA A 189 -21.29 -1.44 19.80
N GLY A 190 -20.92 -1.63 18.52
CA GLY A 190 -20.38 -0.57 17.66
C GLY A 190 -19.00 -0.06 18.08
N GLN A 191 -18.25 -0.86 18.85
CA GLN A 191 -16.91 -0.52 19.34
C GLN A 191 -15.79 -0.99 18.39
N PHE A 192 -16.12 -1.93 17.50
CA PHE A 192 -15.22 -2.47 16.48
C PHE A 192 -16.03 -2.81 15.22
N THR A 193 -15.41 -2.84 14.04
CA THR A 193 -16.14 -3.18 12.80
C THR A 193 -15.32 -4.07 11.87
N VAL A 194 -15.95 -5.10 11.30
CA VAL A 194 -15.35 -5.93 10.26
C VAL A 194 -16.03 -5.60 8.93
N TYR A 195 -15.25 -5.11 7.97
CA TYR A 195 -15.72 -4.71 6.63
C TYR A 195 -15.35 -5.80 5.62
N GLY A 196 -16.35 -6.30 4.88
CA GLY A 196 -16.11 -7.15 3.72
C GLY A 196 -15.99 -6.31 2.46
N VAL A 197 -14.85 -6.41 1.77
CA VAL A 197 -14.54 -5.63 0.55
C VAL A 197 -14.34 -6.53 -0.67
N HIS A 198 -14.72 -6.01 -1.83
CA HIS A 198 -14.66 -6.68 -3.13
C HIS A 198 -13.57 -6.12 -4.04
N THR A 199 -13.30 -4.81 -3.95
CA THR A 199 -12.37 -4.12 -4.84
C THR A 199 -11.41 -3.20 -4.07
N ILE A 200 -10.30 -2.84 -4.71
CA ILE A 200 -9.34 -1.88 -4.15
C ILE A 200 -9.95 -0.48 -3.99
N GLU A 201 -10.92 -0.11 -4.85
CA GLU A 201 -11.68 1.12 -4.75
C GLU A 201 -12.40 1.22 -3.40
N GLU A 202 -13.18 0.19 -3.03
CA GLU A 202 -13.88 0.14 -1.74
C GLU A 202 -12.90 0.27 -0.56
N VAL A 203 -11.74 -0.38 -0.66
CA VAL A 203 -10.69 -0.30 0.36
C VAL A 203 -10.16 1.12 0.51
N LEU A 204 -9.81 1.78 -0.60
CA LEU A 204 -9.28 3.14 -0.58
C LEU A 204 -10.32 4.12 -0.01
N GLU A 205 -11.59 3.97 -0.37
CA GLU A 205 -12.67 4.81 0.14
C GLU A 205 -12.86 4.67 1.64
N LEU A 206 -12.85 3.44 2.17
CA LEU A 206 -12.97 3.17 3.60
C LEU A 206 -11.75 3.66 4.39
N LEU A 207 -10.54 3.44 3.86
CA LEU A 207 -9.30 3.80 4.53
C LEU A 207 -8.98 5.29 4.50
N THR A 208 -9.44 6.02 3.48
CA THR A 208 -9.10 7.45 3.31
C THR A 208 -10.30 8.39 3.46
N GLY A 209 -11.53 7.89 3.31
CA GLY A 209 -12.74 8.71 3.23
C GLY A 209 -12.88 9.49 1.93
N MET A 210 -11.99 9.29 0.96
CA MET A 210 -12.03 9.94 -0.34
C MET A 210 -12.59 8.97 -1.39
N PRO A 211 -13.52 9.40 -2.26
CA PRO A 211 -13.99 8.57 -3.37
C PRO A 211 -12.82 8.06 -4.23
N ALA A 212 -12.92 6.84 -4.74
CA ALA A 212 -11.91 6.26 -5.61
C ALA A 212 -11.81 7.03 -6.94
N GLY A 213 -12.98 7.24 -7.55
CA GLY A 213 -13.18 7.90 -8.85
C GLY A 213 -13.04 6.97 -10.04
N GLU A 214 -13.80 7.24 -11.09
CA GLU A 214 -13.75 6.50 -12.35
C GLU A 214 -13.33 7.43 -13.49
N ILE A 215 -12.75 6.85 -14.54
CA ILE A 215 -12.41 7.59 -15.76
C ILE A 215 -13.70 8.13 -16.38
N GLN A 216 -13.72 9.44 -16.61
CA GLN A 216 -14.82 10.13 -17.28
C GLN A 216 -14.71 10.00 -18.81
N PRO A 217 -15.76 10.33 -19.59
CA PRO A 217 -15.73 10.25 -21.05
C PRO A 217 -14.62 11.06 -21.74
N ASP A 218 -14.02 12.02 -21.05
CA ASP A 218 -12.87 12.80 -21.53
C ASP A 218 -11.51 12.12 -21.28
N GLY A 219 -11.51 10.90 -20.72
CA GLY A 219 -10.31 10.12 -20.40
C GLY A 219 -9.63 10.53 -19.10
N GLN A 220 -10.25 11.37 -18.27
CA GLN A 220 -9.65 11.85 -17.02
C GLN A 220 -10.40 11.37 -15.79
N TYR A 221 -9.66 11.18 -14.70
CA TYR A 221 -10.24 10.98 -13.38
C TYR A 221 -10.68 12.33 -12.77
N PRO A 222 -11.77 12.40 -12.00
CA PRO A 222 -12.14 13.62 -11.32
C PRO A 222 -11.07 14.03 -10.28
N PRO A 223 -10.65 15.30 -10.23
CA PRO A 223 -9.48 15.72 -9.42
C PRO A 223 -9.68 15.58 -7.90
N ASN A 224 -10.93 15.53 -7.44
CA ASN A 224 -11.28 15.37 -6.02
C ASN A 224 -11.39 13.90 -5.57
N THR A 225 -10.87 12.96 -6.36
CA THR A 225 -10.82 11.53 -6.03
C THR A 225 -9.39 11.08 -5.87
N ILE A 226 -9.17 9.94 -5.20
CA ILE A 226 -7.82 9.47 -4.91
C ILE A 226 -7.07 9.08 -6.20
N PHE A 227 -7.75 8.46 -7.17
CA PHE A 227 -7.14 8.16 -8.47
C PHE A 227 -6.91 9.42 -9.31
N GLY A 228 -7.77 10.44 -9.19
CA GLY A 228 -7.52 11.75 -9.81
C GLY A 228 -6.24 12.40 -9.30
N ARG A 229 -6.06 12.42 -7.99
CA ARG A 229 -4.82 12.95 -7.36
C ARG A 229 -3.59 12.15 -7.75
N ALA A 230 -3.67 10.82 -7.73
CA ALA A 230 -2.58 9.95 -8.14
C ALA A 230 -2.20 10.16 -9.62
N ALA A 231 -3.17 10.23 -10.52
CA ALA A 231 -2.96 10.47 -11.94
C ALA A 231 -2.36 11.85 -12.23
N GLN A 232 -2.83 12.88 -11.51
CA GLN A 232 -2.25 14.22 -11.57
C GLN A 232 -0.78 14.18 -11.13
N ARG A 233 -0.48 13.55 -9.98
CA ARG A 233 0.88 13.47 -9.48
C ARG A 233 1.83 12.76 -10.45
N LEU A 234 1.40 11.64 -11.03
CA LEU A 234 2.17 10.94 -12.06
C LEU A 234 2.44 11.82 -13.29
N SER A 235 1.46 12.64 -13.68
CA SER A 235 1.63 13.58 -14.79
C SER A 235 2.67 14.65 -14.50
N GLU A 236 2.69 15.19 -13.27
CA GLU A 236 3.73 16.13 -12.81
C GLU A 236 5.11 15.46 -12.79
N MET A 237 5.21 14.24 -12.27
CA MET A 237 6.47 13.48 -12.26
C MET A 237 7.00 13.24 -13.69
N ALA A 238 6.13 12.90 -14.64
CA ALA A 238 6.50 12.71 -16.03
C ALA A 238 7.00 14.00 -16.70
N GLN A 239 6.41 15.15 -16.37
CA GLN A 239 6.90 16.46 -16.85
C GLN A 239 8.30 16.76 -16.33
N ILE A 240 8.56 16.52 -15.04
CA ILE A 240 9.89 16.71 -14.43
C ILE A 240 10.95 15.86 -15.16
N VAL A 241 10.64 14.59 -15.46
CA VAL A 241 11.56 13.70 -16.19
C VAL A 241 11.82 14.19 -17.62
N ALA A 242 10.78 14.65 -18.32
CA ALA A 242 10.92 15.19 -19.67
C ALA A 242 11.82 16.44 -19.70
N GLU A 243 11.59 17.39 -18.80
CA GLU A 243 12.41 18.61 -18.68
C GLU A 243 13.87 18.28 -18.35
N TRP A 244 14.13 17.32 -17.45
CA TRP A 244 15.49 16.86 -17.12
C TRP A 244 16.18 16.17 -18.30
N GLY A 245 15.44 15.40 -19.12
CA GLY A 245 15.96 14.77 -20.33
C GLY A 245 16.38 15.80 -21.40
N ASP A 246 15.57 16.85 -21.56
CA ASP A 246 15.84 17.95 -22.49
C ASP A 246 17.06 18.80 -22.06
N HIS A 247 17.23 19.05 -20.75
CA HIS A 247 18.41 19.75 -20.25
C HIS A 247 19.73 18.98 -20.49
N ARG A 248 19.75 17.65 -20.34
CA ARG A 248 20.94 16.82 -20.64
C ARG A 248 21.31 16.79 -22.13
N SER A 249 20.31 16.82 -23.01
CA SER A 249 20.54 16.84 -24.47
C SER A 249 21.04 18.21 -24.96
N LEU A 250 20.66 19.31 -24.29
CA LEU A 250 21.20 20.65 -24.54
C LEU A 250 22.65 20.83 -24.03
N GLU A 251 23.02 20.24 -22.88
CA GLU A 251 24.41 20.29 -22.39
C GLU A 251 25.39 19.47 -23.24
N THR A 252 24.96 18.29 -23.72
CA THR A 252 25.78 17.44 -24.60
C THR A 252 26.00 18.05 -25.99
N THR A 253 25.04 18.80 -26.52
CA THR A 253 25.22 19.56 -27.77
C THR A 253 26.12 20.78 -27.61
N HIS A 254 26.19 21.38 -26.41
CA HIS A 254 27.12 22.48 -26.15
C HIS A 254 28.59 22.02 -25.98
N ASN A 255 28.82 20.85 -25.40
CA ASN A 255 30.17 20.33 -25.14
C ASN A 255 30.87 19.69 -26.36
N SER A 256 30.13 19.41 -27.44
CA SER A 256 30.67 18.85 -28.69
C SER A 256 31.19 19.90 -29.69
N LYS A 257 31.15 21.19 -29.36
CA LYS A 257 31.69 22.30 -30.18
C LYS A 257 33.05 22.82 -29.69
N SER A 258 33.98 21.92 -29.31
CA SER A 258 35.39 22.30 -29.18
C SER A 258 36.09 22.13 -30.55
N PRO A 259 36.70 23.17 -31.13
CA PRO A 259 37.31 23.05 -32.44
C PRO A 259 38.58 22.20 -32.34
N ALA A 260 38.70 21.20 -33.23
CA ALA A 260 39.90 20.37 -33.36
C ALA A 260 41.16 21.25 -33.53
N PRO A 261 42.29 20.91 -32.87
CA PRO A 261 43.52 21.66 -33.04
C PRO A 261 43.99 21.53 -34.49
N ARG A 262 44.14 22.69 -35.15
CA ARG A 262 44.76 22.78 -36.48
C ARG A 262 46.19 22.27 -36.37
N THR A 263 46.49 21.18 -37.07
CA THR A 263 47.86 20.78 -37.40
C THR A 263 48.44 21.80 -38.38
N GLY A 264 49.65 22.30 -38.09
CA GLY A 264 50.33 23.27 -38.93
C GLY A 264 51.82 23.35 -38.65
N ASN A 265 52.58 22.76 -39.58
CA ASN A 265 54.02 22.83 -39.91
C ASN A 265 55.07 22.47 -38.86
#